data_AF-A0A961B3X3-F1
#
_entry.id   AF-A0A961B3X3-F1
#
_cell.length_a   1.000
_cell.length_b   1.000
_cell.length_c   1.000
_cell.angle_alpha   90.00
_cell.angle_beta   90.00
_cell.angle_gamma   90.00
#
_symmetry.space_group_name_H-M   'P 1'
#
loop_
_entity.id
_entity.type
_entity.pdbx_description
1 polymer ?
#
loop_
_entity_poly.entity_id
_entity_poly.type
_entity_poly.pdbx_seq_one_letter_code
_entity_poly.pdbx_strand_id
1 'polypeptide(L)' 'EFLEDLRVSLLTQHRVERPRGLEGGAPGAPGRQLLLRAGADRAEALPGVVSFEAKAGDVLRIETPGGGGWGSPASR' A
#
# COMPACT_ATOMS: atom_id res chain seq x y z
N GLU A 1 -8.33 -9.08 9.62
CA GLU A 1 -7.74 -9.23 10.97
C GLU A 1 -6.95 -10.53 10.99
N PHE A 2 -5.77 -10.52 11.62
CA PHE A 2 -5.00 -11.74 11.84
C PHE A 2 -5.64 -12.56 12.96
N LEU A 3 -5.75 -13.88 12.78
CA LEU A 3 -6.46 -14.77 13.70
C LEU A 3 -5.55 -15.44 14.72
N GLU A 4 -4.24 -15.38 14.51
CA GLU A 4 -3.20 -15.95 15.35
C GLU A 4 -1.93 -15.12 15.27
N ASP A 5 -0.99 -15.41 16.16
CA ASP A 5 0.32 -14.78 16.17
C ASP A 5 1.15 -15.28 14.99
N LEU A 6 1.71 -14.35 14.22
CA LEU A 6 2.41 -14.69 12.98
C LEU A 6 3.48 -13.67 12.62
N ARG A 7 4.49 -14.13 11.87
CA ARG A 7 5.51 -13.29 11.27
C ARG A 7 5.16 -12.97 9.83
N VAL A 8 4.97 -11.70 9.51
CA VAL A 8 4.64 -11.23 8.16
C VAL A 8 5.88 -10.63 7.51
N SER A 9 6.08 -10.97 6.23
CA SER A 9 7.02 -10.26 5.35
C SER A 9 6.24 -9.65 4.19
N LEU A 10 6.41 -8.35 3.99
CA LEU A 10 5.82 -7.61 2.89
C LEU A 10 6.93 -7.21 1.90
N LEU A 11 6.74 -7.60 0.64
CA LEU A 11 7.54 -7.15 -0.49
C LEU A 11 6.61 -6.47 -1.48
N THR A 12 6.61 -5.14 -1.47
CA THR A 12 5.69 -4.36 -2.30
C THR A 12 6.38 -3.17 -2.94
N GLN A 13 5.99 -2.87 -4.18
CA GLN A 13 6.55 -1.78 -4.97
C GLN A 13 5.55 -0.64 -5.14
N HIS A 14 5.97 0.46 -5.75
CA HIS A 14 5.11 1.63 -5.98
C HIS A 14 4.46 2.22 -4.72
N ARG A 15 5.21 2.23 -3.60
CA ARG A 15 4.86 2.90 -2.35
C ARG A 15 5.43 4.32 -2.24
N VAL A 16 6.47 4.59 -3.03
CA VAL A 16 7.13 5.89 -3.15
C VAL A 16 7.13 6.31 -4.62
N GLU A 17 7.75 5.51 -5.49
CA GLU A 17 7.73 5.75 -6.94
C GLU A 17 6.35 5.45 -7.54
N ARG A 18 5.76 6.42 -8.22
CA ARG A 18 4.41 6.29 -8.76
C ARG A 18 4.38 5.41 -10.02
N PRO A 19 3.31 4.62 -10.24
CA PRO A 19 3.10 3.95 -11.51
C PRO A 19 3.05 4.96 -12.66
N ARG A 20 3.86 4.75 -13.70
CA ARG A 20 4.01 5.73 -14.79
C ARG A 20 2.84 5.68 -15.75
N GLY A 21 2.41 6.86 -16.22
CA GLY A 21 1.53 6.94 -17.38
C GLY A 21 2.30 6.81 -18.69
N LEU A 22 1.56 6.67 -19.79
CA LEU A 22 2.07 6.49 -21.15
C LEU A 22 1.41 7.48 -22.11
N GLU A 23 2.11 7.87 -23.18
CA GLU A 23 1.62 8.80 -24.21
C GLU A 23 1.04 10.12 -23.65
N GLY A 24 1.74 10.71 -22.68
CA GLY A 24 1.30 11.94 -22.01
C GLY A 24 0.31 11.73 -20.85
N GLY A 25 0.00 10.47 -20.52
CA GLY A 25 -0.84 10.12 -19.38
C GLY A 25 -0.21 10.44 -18.02
N ALA A 26 -1.05 10.85 -17.07
CA ALA A 26 -0.63 11.16 -15.71
C ALA A 26 -0.23 9.90 -14.91
N PRO A 27 0.70 10.01 -13.95
CA PRO A 27 1.07 8.89 -13.09
C PRO A 27 -0.07 8.45 -12.17
N GLY A 28 -0.11 7.16 -11.85
CA GLY A 28 -1.03 6.59 -10.88
C GLY A 28 -0.71 6.99 -9.44
N ALA A 29 -1.68 6.83 -8.54
CA ALA A 29 -1.45 7.03 -7.10
C ALA A 29 -0.54 5.91 -6.54
N PRO A 30 0.40 6.21 -5.63
CA PRO A 30 1.16 5.19 -4.93
C PRO A 30 0.25 4.36 -4.02
N GLY A 31 0.60 3.10 -3.83
CA GLY A 31 -0.05 2.25 -2.82
C GLY A 31 0.43 2.59 -1.41
N ARG A 32 -0.29 2.11 -0.40
CA ARG A 32 0.02 2.34 1.02
C ARG A 32 -0.22 1.08 1.84
N GLN A 33 0.49 0.95 2.94
CA GLN A 33 0.34 -0.14 3.89
C GLN A 33 0.17 0.45 5.28
N LEU A 34 -0.89 0.04 5.96
CA LEU A 34 -1.23 0.51 7.29
C LEU A 34 -1.46 -0.70 8.19
N LEU A 35 -0.80 -0.74 9.34
CA LEU A 35 -1.01 -1.75 10.35
C LEU A 35 -1.76 -1.11 11.52
N LEU A 36 -2.92 -1.66 11.86
CA LEU A 36 -3.67 -1.27 13.04
C LEU A 36 -3.46 -2.34 14.09
N ARG A 37 -2.84 -1.97 15.22
CA ARG A 37 -2.67 -2.89 16.35
C ARG A 37 -3.99 -3.09 17.06
N ALA A 38 -4.23 -4.29 17.58
CA ALA A 38 -5.44 -4.59 18.35
C ALA A 38 -5.61 -3.57 19.50
N GLY A 39 -6.77 -2.91 19.56
CA GLY A 39 -7.08 -1.90 20.59
C GLY A 39 -6.39 -0.54 20.44
N ALA A 40 -5.61 -0.30 19.38
CA ALA A 40 -5.04 1.01 19.09
C ALA A 40 -6.01 1.89 18.30
N ASP A 41 -6.01 3.20 18.58
CA ASP A 41 -6.86 4.18 17.87
C ASP A 41 -6.25 4.68 16.55
N ARG A 42 -4.98 4.37 16.30
CA ARG A 42 -4.23 4.87 15.14
C ARG A 42 -3.48 3.75 14.46
N ALA A 43 -3.52 3.78 13.13
CA ALA A 43 -2.73 2.88 12.30
C ALA A 43 -1.31 3.41 12.09
N GLU A 44 -0.33 2.51 12.08
CA GLU A 44 1.07 2.78 11.73
C GLU A 44 1.29 2.58 10.23
N ALA A 45 2.01 3.51 9.59
CA ALA A 45 2.40 3.36 8.20
C ALA A 45 3.61 2.43 8.09
N LEU A 46 3.52 1.43 7.22
CA LEU A 46 4.60 0.49 6.96
C LEU A 46 5.36 0.85 5.67
N PRO A 47 6.69 0.64 5.63
CA PRO A 47 7.45 0.79 4.40
C PRO A 47 7.15 -0.33 3.40
N GLY A 48 7.51 -0.11 2.13
CA GLY A 48 7.20 -1.04 1.03
C GLY A 48 7.83 -2.42 1.16
N VAL A 49 8.98 -2.50 1.83
CA VAL A 49 9.67 -3.74 2.17
C VAL A 49 9.91 -3.78 3.67
N VAL A 50 9.29 -4.74 4.36
CA VAL A 50 9.34 -4.84 5.82
C VAL A 50 8.98 -6.26 6.29
N SER A 51 9.55 -6.67 7.41
CA SER A 51 9.07 -7.82 8.19
C SER A 51 8.65 -7.37 9.57
N PHE A 52 7.55 -7.90 10.10
CA PHE A 52 7.05 -7.59 11.43
C PHE A 52 6.32 -8.78 12.06
N GLU A 53 6.22 -8.76 13.38
CA GLU A 53 5.35 -9.67 14.14
C GLU A 53 3.95 -9.09 14.21
N ALA A 54 2.94 -9.87 13.84
CA ALA A 54 1.53 -9.56 14.01
C ALA A 54 0.96 -10.40 15.15
N LYS A 55 0.08 -9.79 15.94
CA LYS A 55 -0.69 -10.49 16.98
C LYS A 55 -2.09 -10.80 16.48
N ALA A 56 -2.72 -11.83 17.04
CA ALA A 56 -4.15 -12.02 16.86
C ALA A 56 -4.90 -10.73 17.20
N GLY A 57 -5.80 -10.29 16.32
CA GLY A 57 -6.49 -9.00 16.45
C GLY A 57 -5.86 -7.84 15.67
N ASP A 58 -4.59 -7.93 15.25
CA ASP A 58 -3.99 -6.90 14.40
C ASP A 58 -4.64 -6.89 13.00
N VAL A 59 -4.71 -5.72 12.36
CA VAL A 59 -5.28 -5.56 11.01
C VAL A 59 -4.27 -4.91 10.09
N LEU A 60 -3.83 -5.64 9.06
CA LEU A 60 -3.06 -5.08 7.95
C LEU A 60 -4.01 -4.62 6.83
N ARG A 61 -4.00 -3.32 6.51
CA ARG A 61 -4.65 -2.75 5.34
C ARG A 61 -3.63 -2.48 4.24
N ILE A 62 -3.89 -3.05 3.06
CA ILE A 62 -3.10 -2.82 1.85
C ILE A 62 -3.94 -2.03 0.86
N GLU A 63 -3.51 -0.81 0.56
CA GLU A 63 -4.02 0.00 -0.53
C GLU A 63 -3.12 -0.24 -1.75
N THR A 64 -3.67 -0.89 -2.78
CA THR A 64 -2.90 -1.19 -3.99
C THR A 64 -2.66 0.09 -4.80
N PRO A 65 -1.49 0.23 -5.47
CA PRO A 65 -1.23 1.36 -6.34
C PRO A 65 -2.25 1.44 -7.48
N GLY A 66 -2.58 2.65 -7.92
CA GLY A 66 -3.39 2.87 -9.10
C GLY A 66 -2.59 2.64 -10.40
N GLY A 67 -3.28 2.43 -11.52
CA GLY A 67 -2.64 2.40 -12.84
C GLY A 67 -2.18 3.79 -13.29
N GLY A 68 -1.14 3.86 -14.11
CA GLY A 68 -0.82 5.06 -14.87
C GLY A 68 -1.83 5.31 -15.98
N GLY A 69 -2.12 6.57 -16.26
CA GLY A 69 -3.03 6.96 -17.34
C GLY A 69 -2.41 6.73 -18.73
N TRP A 70 -3.28 6.67 -19.73
CA TRP A 70 -2.92 6.71 -21.15
C TRP A 70 -3.45 8.00 -21.79
N GLY A 71 -2.64 8.61 -22.66
CA GLY A 71 -3.02 9.78 -23.46
C GLY A 71 -3.03 11.08 -22.66
N SER A 72 -3.05 12.21 -23.36
CA SER A 72 -3.15 13.53 -22.73
C SER A 72 -4.48 13.66 -21.97
N PRO A 73 -4.48 14.14 -20.72
CA PRO A 73 -5.72 14.47 -20.02
C PRO A 73 -6.60 15.47 -20.77
N ALA A 74 -6.01 16.33 -21.61
CA ALA A 74 -6.71 17.33 -22.40
C ALA A 74 -7.39 16.76 -23.67
N SER A 75 -7.12 15.50 -24.02
CA SER A 75 -7.76 14.84 -25.17
C SER A 75 -8.92 13.93 -24.77
N ARG A 76 -9.44 14.09 -23.54
CA ARG A 76 -10.64 13.38 -23.05
C ARG A 76 -11.86 14.29 -23.10
#